data_AF-A0A497RXC2-F1
#
_entry.id   AF-A0A497RXC2-F1
#
_cell.length_a   1.000
_cell.length_b   1.000
_cell.length_c   1.000
_cell.angle_alpha   90.00
_cell.angle_beta   90.00
_cell.angle_gamma   90.00
#
_symmetry.space_group_name_H-M   'P 1'
#
loop_
_entity.id
_entity.type
_entity.pdbx_description
1 polymer ?
#
loop_
_entity_poly.entity_id
_entity_poly.type
_entity_poly.pdbx_seq_one_letter_code
_entity_poly.pdbx_strand_id
1 'polypeptide(L)' 'MYLYKDFQLTYVGWRREVRDIMSGSIVKIDAESSVDEANRKMVDEGVTSLTVENSGDTVLY' A
#
# COMPACT_ATOMS: atom_id res chain seq x y z
N MET A 1 -35.36 28.69 28.29
CA MET A 1 -35.76 27.35 27.79
C MET A 1 -35.11 27.19 26.42
N TYR A 2 -33.89 26.64 26.39
CA TYR A 2 -33.13 26.51 25.15
C TYR A 2 -33.71 25.35 24.35
N LEU A 3 -34.37 25.69 23.24
CA LEU A 3 -34.77 24.74 22.21
C LEU A 3 -33.50 24.10 21.65
N TYR A 4 -33.46 22.77 21.71
CA TYR A 4 -32.43 21.92 21.10
C TYR A 4 -32.34 22.27 19.61
N LYS A 5 -31.38 23.14 19.27
CA LYS A 5 -30.94 23.31 17.89
C LYS A 5 -30.18 22.04 17.52
N ASP A 6 -30.77 21.28 16.61
CA ASP A 6 -30.09 20.51 15.58
C ASP A 6 -28.72 19.98 16.02
N PHE A 7 -28.74 18.97 16.88
CA PHE A 7 -27.58 18.13 17.12
C PHE A 7 -27.41 17.25 15.88
N GLN A 8 -26.94 17.87 14.78
CA GLN A 8 -26.35 17.17 13.67
C GLN A 8 -25.07 16.54 14.22
N LEU A 9 -25.19 15.32 14.74
CA LEU A 9 -24.06 14.41 14.93
C LEU A 9 -23.44 14.21 13.55
N THR A 10 -22.53 15.09 13.15
CA THR A 10 -21.60 14.81 12.06
C THR A 10 -20.73 13.66 12.54
N TYR A 11 -21.18 12.45 12.25
CA TYR A 11 -20.36 11.25 12.30
C TYR A 11 -19.22 11.47 11.31
N VAL A 12 -18.11 12.03 11.79
CA VAL A 12 -16.86 12.07 11.02
C VAL A 12 -16.28 10.67 11.09
N GLY A 13 -16.96 9.73 10.44
CA GLY A 13 -16.46 8.39 10.26
C GLY A 13 -15.17 8.51 9.47
N TRP A 14 -14.05 8.11 10.07
CA TRP A 14 -12.74 8.03 9.43
C TRP A 14 -12.76 6.91 8.38
N ARG A 15 -13.53 7.08 7.31
CA ARG A 15 -13.54 6.14 6.20
C ARG A 15 -12.36 6.48 5.30
N ARG A 16 -11.18 5.94 5.64
CA ARG A 16 -10.03 5.89 4.73
C ARG A 16 -10.04 4.55 4.01
N GLU A 17 -9.93 4.60 2.69
CA GLU A 17 -9.77 3.43 1.84
C GLU A 17 -8.27 3.09 1.72
N VAL A 18 -7.94 1.83 1.40
CA VAL A 18 -6.54 1.42 1.20
C VAL A 18 -5.87 2.29 0.14
N ARG A 19 -6.63 2.68 -0.90
CA ARG A 19 -6.18 3.58 -1.96
C ARG A 19 -5.71 4.95 -1.45
N ASP A 20 -6.20 5.42 -0.30
CA ASP A 20 -5.81 6.71 0.27
C ASP A 20 -4.46 6.67 0.99
N ILE A 21 -3.93 5.46 1.25
CA ILE A 21 -2.72 5.23 2.06
C ILE A 21 -1.65 4.47 1.29
N MET A 22 -2.05 3.57 0.38
CA MET A 22 -1.12 2.72 -0.37
C MET A 22 -0.16 3.55 -1.23
N SER A 23 1.09 3.10 -1.29
CA SER A 23 2.07 3.66 -2.23
C SER A 23 1.61 3.40 -3.66
N GLY A 24 1.71 4.42 -4.52
CA GLY A 24 1.43 4.29 -5.95
C GLY A 24 2.48 3.47 -6.70
N SER A 25 3.67 3.29 -6.12
CA SER A 25 4.76 2.46 -6.67
C SER A 25 5.05 1.28 -5.76
N ILE A 26 5.06 0.08 -6.34
CA ILE A 26 5.45 -1.17 -5.68
C ILE A 26 6.86 -1.53 -6.14
N VAL A 27 7.79 -1.66 -5.19
CA VAL A 27 9.15 -2.10 -5.49
C VAL A 27 9.14 -3.63 -5.63
N LYS A 28 9.52 -4.10 -6.83
CA LYS A 28 9.49 -5.52 -7.20
C LYS A 28 10.89 -6.07 -7.42
N ILE A 29 11.04 -7.39 -7.34
CA ILE A 29 12.24 -8.12 -7.74
C ILE A 29 11.83 -9.38 -8.50
N ASP A 30 12.63 -9.77 -9.49
CA ASP A 30 12.37 -10.99 -10.26
C ASP A 30 12.66 -12.23 -9.39
N ALA A 31 11.85 -13.28 -9.54
CA ALA A 31 11.96 -14.52 -8.78
C ALA A 31 13.30 -15.25 -8.95
N GLU A 32 13.98 -15.05 -10.09
CA GLU A 32 15.28 -15.65 -10.38
C GLU A 32 16.45 -14.77 -9.90
N SER A 33 16.17 -13.58 -9.35
CA SER A 33 17.20 -12.71 -8.76
C SER A 33 17.78 -13.31 -7.48
N SER A 34 19.06 -13.05 -7.23
CA SER A 34 19.73 -13.51 -6.03
C SER A 34 19.29 -12.76 -4.77
N VAL A 35 19.51 -13.38 -3.61
CA VAL A 35 19.23 -12.76 -2.29
C VAL A 35 20.07 -11.50 -2.06
N ASP A 36 21.30 -11.45 -2.57
CA ASP A 36 22.18 -10.29 -2.45
C ASP A 36 21.66 -9.09 -3.27
N GLU A 37 21.16 -9.34 -4.48
CA GLU A 37 20.48 -8.31 -5.28
C GLU A 37 19.20 -7.81 -4.60
N ALA A 38 18.43 -8.71 -3.97
CA ALA A 38 17.26 -8.33 -3.18
C ALA A 38 17.64 -7.43 -2.00
N ASN A 39 18.70 -7.79 -1.27
CA ASN A 39 19.16 -7.03 -0.12
C ASN A 39 19.66 -5.63 -0.54
N ARG A 40 20.45 -5.53 -1.62
CA ARG A 40 20.90 -4.24 -2.15
C ARG A 40 19.71 -3.37 -2.56
N LYS A 41 18.75 -3.95 -3.29
CA LYS A 41 17.56 -3.22 -3.73
C LYS A 41 16.70 -2.73 -2.56
N MET A 42 16.58 -3.49 -1.48
CA MET A 42 15.92 -3.05 -0.24
C MET A 42 16.61 -1.83 0.37
N VAL A 43 17.94 -1.85 0.45
CA VAL A 43 18.73 -0.72 0.98
C VAL A 43 18.62 0.51 0.09
N ASP A 44 18.77 0.35 -1.22
CA ASP A 44 18.78 1.45 -2.19
C ASP A 44 17.41 2.15 -2.28
N GLU A 45 16.32 1.39 -2.21
CA GLU A 45 14.94 1.90 -2.26
C GLU A 45 14.41 2.30 -0.88
N GLY A 46 15.17 2.08 0.19
CA GLY A 46 14.79 2.39 1.56
C GLY A 46 13.58 1.59 2.08
N VAL A 47 13.40 0.37 1.56
CA VAL A 47 12.28 -0.52 1.92
C VAL A 47 12.77 -1.74 2.69
N THR A 48 11.93 -2.26 3.57
CA THR A 48 12.24 -3.48 4.35
C THR A 48 11.70 -4.75 3.69
N SER A 49 11.04 -4.63 2.54
CA SER A 49 10.38 -5.74 1.84
C SER A 49 10.25 -5.44 0.35
N LEU A 50 10.35 -6.49 -0.46
CA LEU A 50 10.15 -6.45 -1.91
C LEU A 50 9.04 -7.43 -2.32
N THR A 51 8.25 -7.06 -3.32
CA THR A 51 7.34 -8.00 -3.97
C THR A 51 8.12 -8.85 -4.97
N VAL A 52 8.04 -10.17 -4.85
CA VAL A 52 8.64 -11.08 -5.83
C VAL A 52 7.68 -11.22 -7.01
N GLU A 53 8.16 -10.94 -8.22
CA GLU A 53 7.44 -11.12 -9.47
C GLU A 53 8.00 -12.35 -10.18
N ASN A 54 7.16 -13.35 -10.41
CA ASN A 54 7.51 -14.47 -11.25
C ASN A 54 7.17 -14.09 -12.69
N SER A 55 8.18 -14.09 -13.56
CA SER A 55 8.04 -13.84 -15.00
C SER A 55 7.02 -14.76 -15.70
N GLY A 56 6.50 -15.81 -15.03
CA GLY A 56 5.48 -16.73 -15.52
C GLY A 56 4.01 -16.41 -15.23
N ASP A 57 3.67 -15.47 -14.34
CA ASP A 57 2.28 -15.29 -13.86
C ASP A 57 1.58 -14.02 -14.39
N THR A 58 1.86 -13.62 -15.63
CA THR A 58 0.93 -12.72 -16.35
C THR A 58 -0.20 -13.55 -16.96
N VAL A 59 -1.17 -13.95 -16.15
CA VAL A 59 -2.48 -14.38 -16.67
C VAL A 59 -3.35 -13.13 -16.78
N LEU A 60 -3.34 -12.52 -17.97
CA LEU A 60 -4.35 -11.54 -18.37
C LEU A 60 -5.69 -12.29 -18.52
N TYR A 61 -6.65 -12.00 -17.65
CA TYR A 61 -8.08 -12.29 -17.86
C TYR A 61 -8.80 -11.02 -18.30
#